data_AF-A0A948RYP4-F1
#
_entry.id   AF-A0A948RYP4-F1
#
_cell.length_a   1.000
_cell.length_b   1.000
_cell.length_c   1.000
_cell.angle_alpha   90.00
_cell.angle_beta   90.00
_cell.angle_gamma   90.00
#
_symmetry.space_group_name_H-M   'P 1'
#
loop_
_entity.id
_entity.type
_entity.pdbx_description
1 polymer ?
#
loop_
_entity_poly.entity_id
_entity_poly.type
_entity_poly.pdbx_seq_one_letter_code
_entity_poly.pdbx_strand_id
1 'polypeptide(L)'
;SLFDLDVDVASVDDLAGFKGRGFETVVINGVIEFVEDHELVMGQALKLCNENGRLILAASQRQVNRSQKRCFNERDICSLLSNFSMAPHEIKLVKGLWWLAVADLNKTVAKPEAAQVLLKQGHEPPVVSVIIITHDRSRYLKEAIESVLAQTYKDLEIIVVDDGSTDDTRSVVEGLNDLRIRYFYKDHSGISDSRNYGISKARGKYILWLDDDDLLMPNALRLQIEIFEREPQTDIIYVDHYFMDNHGKVDYHCYDYRSDDPPELIASAIYCAPIRNLGTMIKRSLFDEIGGYDITLQKAEDHDLWIRALKKGCKFKHLALPLCKRRFHQGKITKRLSNERKNELEVFRRLLNTFPVEMIFPRQTVNDVRIEVAKVFYVFGSYDECISCLRRSRILDFEVLVLYMKSHFRRMFPVCAEIMEKTIRP
;
A
#
# COMPACT_ATOMS: atom_id res chain seq x y z
N SER A 1 -22.17 -32.12 1.81
CA SER A 1 -21.77 -31.17 0.77
C SER A 1 -20.37 -30.70 1.12
N LEU A 2 -19.38 -31.14 0.35
CA LEU A 2 -17.94 -31.13 0.68
C LEU A 2 -17.20 -29.99 -0.05
N PHE A 3 -17.82 -28.81 -0.14
CA PHE A 3 -17.30 -27.66 -0.90
C PHE A 3 -17.36 -26.36 -0.10
N ASP A 4 -17.08 -26.41 1.19
CA ASP A 4 -16.91 -25.20 2.00
C ASP A 4 -15.43 -24.95 2.28
N LEU A 5 -14.90 -23.91 1.62
CA LEU A 5 -13.67 -23.17 1.94
C LEU A 5 -12.36 -23.98 1.96
N ASP A 6 -11.82 -24.25 0.77
CA ASP A 6 -10.36 -24.38 0.60
C ASP A 6 -9.74 -22.98 0.74
N VAL A 7 -9.30 -22.64 1.96
CA VAL A 7 -8.48 -21.45 2.20
C VAL A 7 -7.01 -21.88 2.16
N ASP A 8 -6.30 -21.44 1.14
CA ASP A 8 -4.85 -21.65 1.03
C ASP A 8 -4.15 -20.64 1.96
N VAL A 9 -3.84 -21.09 3.19
CA VAL A 9 -3.21 -20.29 4.24
C VAL A 9 -1.70 -20.32 4.01
N ALA A 10 -1.16 -19.29 3.37
CA ALA A 10 0.26 -19.19 3.05
C ALA A 10 1.11 -18.72 4.25
N SER A 11 0.50 -18.09 5.25
CA SER A 11 1.19 -17.70 6.49
C SER A 11 0.28 -17.72 7.72
N VAL A 12 0.93 -17.84 8.87
CA VAL A 12 0.32 -17.85 10.20
C VAL A 12 -0.54 -16.59 10.49
N ASP A 13 -0.30 -15.49 9.77
CA ASP A 13 -1.01 -14.22 9.93
C ASP A 13 -2.38 -14.20 9.22
N ASP A 14 -2.64 -15.09 8.26
CA ASP A 14 -3.94 -15.23 7.57
C ASP A 14 -5.04 -15.75 8.52
N LEU A 15 -4.62 -16.31 9.66
CA LEU A 15 -5.47 -16.82 10.73
C LEU A 15 -6.04 -15.70 11.61
N ALA A 16 -5.48 -14.50 11.61
CA ALA A 16 -5.93 -13.41 12.49
C ALA A 16 -7.37 -12.94 12.20
N GLY A 17 -7.88 -13.16 10.98
CA GLY A 17 -9.24 -12.80 10.55
C GLY A 17 -10.37 -13.61 11.21
N PHE A 18 -10.06 -14.68 11.93
CA PHE A 18 -11.05 -15.50 12.62
C PHE A 18 -11.09 -15.28 14.15
N LYS A 19 -10.42 -14.24 14.66
CA LYS A 19 -10.51 -13.87 16.08
C LYS A 19 -11.98 -13.68 16.50
N GLY A 20 -12.45 -14.56 17.39
CA GLY A 20 -13.81 -14.53 17.95
C GLY A 20 -14.80 -15.50 17.30
N ARG A 21 -14.44 -16.19 16.22
CA ARG A 21 -15.19 -17.34 15.67
C ARG A 21 -14.28 -18.56 15.78
N GLY A 22 -14.38 -19.30 16.88
CA GLY A 22 -13.62 -20.54 16.94
C GLY A 22 -14.24 -21.59 16.00
N PHE A 23 -13.39 -22.36 15.36
CA PHE A 23 -13.76 -23.46 14.48
C PHE A 23 -13.83 -24.77 15.28
N GLU A 24 -14.81 -25.60 14.94
CA GLU A 24 -14.89 -26.95 15.49
C GLU A 24 -13.73 -27.84 15.03
N THR A 25 -13.17 -27.58 13.84
CA THR A 25 -12.00 -28.29 13.33
C THR A 25 -11.09 -27.33 12.59
N VAL A 26 -9.81 -27.35 12.93
CA VAL A 26 -8.74 -26.63 12.24
C VAL A 26 -7.79 -27.64 11.63
N VAL A 27 -7.43 -27.47 10.36
CA VAL A 27 -6.52 -28.36 9.64
C VAL A 27 -5.25 -27.61 9.29
N ILE A 28 -4.10 -28.12 9.71
CA ILE A 28 -2.79 -27.66 9.25
C ILE A 28 -2.29 -28.71 8.28
N ASN A 29 -2.20 -28.37 7.01
CA ASN A 29 -1.77 -29.30 5.97
C ASN A 29 -0.54 -28.79 5.25
N GLY A 30 0.60 -29.44 5.44
CA GLY A 30 1.77 -29.17 4.61
C GLY A 30 2.53 -27.89 4.94
N VAL A 31 2.09 -27.08 5.93
CA VAL A 31 2.67 -25.74 6.19
C VAL A 31 3.91 -25.81 7.07
N ILE A 32 3.91 -26.69 8.09
CA ILE A 32 4.99 -26.74 9.09
C ILE A 32 6.32 -27.22 8.50
N GLU A 33 6.32 -27.84 7.32
CA GLU A 33 7.56 -28.28 6.65
C GLU A 33 8.35 -27.15 5.99
N PHE A 34 7.77 -25.95 5.84
CA PHE A 34 8.36 -24.83 5.11
C PHE A 34 8.76 -23.63 5.98
N VAL A 35 8.42 -23.67 7.27
CA VAL A 35 8.72 -22.60 8.25
C VAL A 35 9.81 -23.05 9.23
N GLU A 36 10.51 -22.10 9.87
CA GLU A 36 11.51 -22.41 10.91
C GLU A 36 10.89 -22.56 12.30
N ASP A 37 9.84 -21.77 12.58
CA ASP A 37 9.14 -21.77 13.85
C ASP A 37 7.79 -22.51 13.73
N HIS A 38 7.83 -23.83 13.88
CA HIS A 38 6.63 -24.67 13.79
C HIS A 38 5.67 -24.43 14.97
N GLU A 39 6.21 -24.04 16.13
CA GLU A 39 5.41 -23.76 17.33
C GLU A 39 4.58 -22.50 17.16
N LEU A 40 5.10 -21.50 16.45
CA LEU A 40 4.33 -20.31 16.08
C LEU A 40 3.11 -20.68 15.21
N VAL A 41 3.28 -21.53 14.20
CA VAL A 41 2.17 -22.01 13.34
C VAL A 41 1.12 -22.73 14.19
N MET A 42 1.57 -23.67 15.03
CA MET A 42 0.70 -24.44 15.92
C MET A 42 -0.06 -23.55 16.90
N GLY A 43 0.64 -22.63 17.58
CA GLY A 43 0.06 -21.72 18.55
C GLY A 43 -0.99 -20.78 17.96
N GLN A 44 -0.94 -20.54 16.65
CA GLN A 44 -1.87 -19.65 15.96
C GLN A 44 -3.06 -20.42 15.38
N ALA A 45 -2.83 -21.62 14.85
CA ALA A 45 -3.92 -22.54 14.54
C ALA A 45 -4.79 -22.84 15.77
N LEU A 46 -4.17 -23.03 16.95
CA LEU A 46 -4.88 -23.27 18.20
C LEU A 46 -5.70 -22.07 18.70
N LYS A 47 -5.35 -20.83 18.31
CA LYS A 47 -6.18 -19.65 18.61
C LYS A 47 -7.46 -19.60 17.79
N LEU A 48 -7.51 -20.32 16.67
CA LEU A 48 -8.69 -20.44 15.85
C LEU A 48 -9.60 -21.59 16.24
N CYS A 49 -9.10 -22.54 17.02
CA CYS A 49 -9.89 -23.69 17.42
C CYS A 49 -10.82 -23.31 18.58
N ASN A 50 -12.05 -23.83 18.56
CA ASN A 50 -12.97 -23.73 19.71
C ASN A 50 -12.38 -24.38 20.95
N GLU A 51 -12.92 -24.06 22.13
CA GLU A 51 -12.48 -24.60 23.42
C GLU A 51 -12.51 -26.14 23.47
N ASN A 52 -13.48 -26.76 22.77
CA ASN A 52 -13.61 -28.21 22.57
C ASN A 52 -13.35 -28.62 21.10
N GLY A 53 -12.65 -27.78 20.35
CA GLY A 53 -12.39 -28.00 18.94
C GLY A 53 -11.31 -29.04 18.69
N ARG A 54 -11.18 -29.44 17.43
CA ARG A 54 -10.25 -30.46 16.95
C ARG A 54 -9.16 -29.86 16.07
N LEU A 55 -7.92 -30.29 16.26
CA LEU A 55 -6.82 -30.00 15.36
C LEU A 55 -6.49 -31.25 14.54
N ILE A 56 -6.36 -31.10 13.23
CA ILE A 56 -5.82 -32.10 12.32
C ILE A 56 -4.50 -31.56 11.76
N LEU A 57 -3.41 -32.30 11.99
CA LEU A 57 -2.08 -31.93 11.51
C LEU A 57 -1.61 -32.96 10.48
N ALA A 58 -1.27 -32.50 9.29
CA ALA A 58 -0.65 -33.30 8.24
C ALA A 58 0.76 -32.79 7.91
N ALA A 59 1.75 -33.70 7.94
CA ALA A 59 3.14 -33.38 7.61
C ALA A 59 3.84 -34.56 6.92
N SER A 60 4.73 -34.26 5.97
CA SER A 60 5.46 -35.29 5.23
C SER A 60 6.65 -35.85 6.01
N GLN A 61 6.84 -37.18 5.92
CA GLN A 61 7.99 -37.86 6.52
C GLN A 61 9.24 -37.88 5.63
N ARG A 62 9.11 -37.41 4.39
CA ARG A 62 10.18 -37.32 3.40
C ARG A 62 10.00 -36.06 2.56
N GLN A 63 11.11 -35.56 2.04
CA GLN A 63 11.12 -34.36 1.22
C GLN A 63 10.32 -34.60 -0.07
N VAL A 64 9.25 -33.83 -0.22
CA VAL A 64 8.37 -33.76 -1.40
C VAL A 64 8.61 -32.48 -2.20
N ASN A 65 9.25 -31.45 -1.62
CA ASN A 65 9.58 -30.20 -2.31
C ASN A 65 10.97 -29.67 -1.90
N ARG A 66 11.70 -29.06 -2.85
CA ARG A 66 13.02 -28.46 -2.64
C ARG A 66 13.02 -27.29 -1.66
N SER A 67 11.90 -26.58 -1.51
CA SER A 67 11.77 -25.49 -0.54
C SER A 67 11.41 -25.95 0.89
N GLN A 68 11.15 -27.25 1.10
CA GLN A 68 10.90 -27.76 2.45
C GLN A 68 12.17 -27.65 3.29
N LYS A 69 11.99 -27.05 4.46
CA LYS A 69 13.03 -26.88 5.47
C LYS A 69 13.15 -28.11 6.36
N ARG A 70 12.06 -28.84 6.59
CA ARG A 70 12.02 -29.99 7.51
C ARG A 70 11.05 -31.10 7.08
N CYS A 71 11.37 -32.34 7.43
CA CYS A 71 10.47 -33.50 7.38
C CYS A 71 10.17 -33.97 8.81
N PHE A 72 9.02 -34.63 9.02
CA PHE A 72 8.54 -35.00 10.35
C PHE A 72 8.32 -36.52 10.47
N ASN A 73 8.81 -37.12 11.54
CA ASN A 73 8.40 -38.48 11.93
C ASN A 73 7.30 -38.45 13.01
N GLU A 74 6.75 -39.62 13.35
CA GLU A 74 5.70 -39.75 14.36
C GLU A 74 6.07 -39.13 15.72
N ARG A 75 7.33 -39.30 16.17
CA ARG A 75 7.78 -38.73 17.45
C ARG A 75 7.87 -37.21 17.39
N ASP A 76 8.33 -36.64 16.27
CA ASP A 76 8.38 -35.19 16.10
C ASP A 76 6.97 -34.57 16.23
N ILE A 77 5.96 -35.22 15.63
CA ILE A 77 4.58 -34.76 15.66
C ILE A 77 3.99 -34.87 17.07
N CYS A 78 4.19 -35.99 17.75
CA CYS A 78 3.75 -36.16 19.13
C CYS A 78 4.44 -35.16 20.07
N SER A 79 5.75 -34.93 19.89
CA SER A 79 6.53 -33.96 20.65
C SER A 79 5.98 -32.54 20.44
N LEU A 80 5.75 -32.14 19.19
CA LEU A 80 5.21 -30.83 18.85
C LEU A 80 3.82 -30.61 19.48
N LEU A 81 2.92 -31.60 19.44
CA LEU A 81 1.62 -31.52 20.09
C LEU A 81 1.73 -31.44 21.63
N SER A 82 2.68 -32.17 22.22
CA SER A 82 2.89 -32.20 23.67
C SER A 82 3.31 -30.84 24.24
N ASN A 83 4.02 -30.01 23.45
CA ASN A 83 4.39 -28.64 23.83
C ASN A 83 3.15 -27.75 24.06
N PHE A 84 1.99 -28.14 23.53
CA PHE A 84 0.70 -27.48 23.72
C PHE A 84 -0.23 -28.22 24.67
N SER A 85 0.29 -29.14 25.48
CA SER A 85 -0.50 -30.02 26.37
C SER A 85 -1.54 -30.86 25.62
N MET A 86 -1.26 -31.22 24.36
CA MET A 86 -2.13 -32.05 23.54
C MET A 86 -1.46 -33.41 23.26
N ALA A 87 -2.29 -34.45 23.13
CA ALA A 87 -1.85 -35.75 22.66
C ALA A 87 -2.80 -36.18 21.51
N PRO A 88 -2.27 -36.69 20.39
CA PRO A 88 -3.12 -37.19 19.33
C PRO A 88 -3.83 -38.46 19.80
N HIS A 89 -5.15 -38.51 19.67
CA HIS A 89 -5.91 -39.75 19.89
C HIS A 89 -5.86 -40.65 18.65
N GLU A 90 -5.53 -40.08 17.49
CA GLU A 90 -5.28 -40.81 16.25
C GLU A 90 -4.03 -40.24 15.56
N ILE A 91 -3.09 -41.10 15.19
CA ILE A 91 -1.96 -40.76 14.33
C ILE A 91 -1.70 -41.91 13.36
N LYS A 92 -1.63 -41.62 12.07
CA LYS A 92 -1.48 -42.63 11.01
C LYS A 92 -0.60 -42.13 9.89
N LEU A 93 0.21 -43.02 9.34
CA LEU A 93 0.96 -42.76 8.12
C LEU A 93 0.11 -43.12 6.89
N VAL A 94 -0.32 -42.10 6.16
CA VAL A 94 -1.15 -42.21 4.97
C VAL A 94 -0.27 -42.31 3.72
N LYS A 95 -0.55 -43.32 2.88
CA LYS A 95 0.17 -43.61 1.61
C LYS A 95 1.70 -43.72 1.77
N GLY A 96 2.19 -44.07 2.96
CA GLY A 96 3.62 -44.18 3.24
C GLY A 96 4.39 -42.85 3.17
N LEU A 97 3.72 -41.71 3.23
CA LEU A 97 4.36 -40.40 3.00
C LEU A 97 3.90 -39.31 3.97
N TRP A 98 2.61 -39.26 4.30
CA TRP A 98 2.04 -38.19 5.11
C TRP A 98 1.62 -38.71 6.46
N TRP A 99 2.20 -38.18 7.53
CA TRP A 99 1.64 -38.37 8.85
C TRP A 99 0.41 -37.48 9.01
N LEU A 100 -0.69 -38.07 9.44
CA LEU A 100 -1.92 -37.38 9.79
C LEU A 100 -2.19 -37.65 11.28
N ALA A 101 -2.22 -36.59 12.08
CA ALA A 101 -2.50 -36.63 13.50
C ALA A 101 -3.76 -35.84 13.83
N VAL A 102 -4.62 -36.40 14.67
CA VAL A 102 -5.85 -35.78 15.15
C VAL A 102 -5.79 -35.66 16.67
N ALA A 103 -5.96 -34.43 17.16
CA ALA A 103 -5.91 -34.11 18.59
C ALA A 103 -7.03 -33.14 18.95
N ASP A 104 -7.75 -33.42 20.03
CA ASP A 104 -8.83 -32.56 20.52
C ASP A 104 -8.31 -31.62 21.62
N LEU A 105 -8.85 -30.41 21.69
CA LEU A 105 -8.52 -29.47 22.76
C LEU A 105 -9.38 -29.77 24.00
N ASN A 106 -8.73 -29.92 25.16
CA ASN A 106 -9.37 -29.96 26.48
C ASN A 106 -8.71 -28.90 27.38
N LYS A 107 -9.05 -27.62 27.20
CA LYS A 107 -8.54 -26.56 28.09
C LYS A 107 -9.35 -26.49 29.38
N THR A 108 -8.84 -27.06 30.47
CA THR A 108 -9.22 -26.64 31.83
C THR A 108 -8.58 -25.27 32.12
N VAL A 109 -9.39 -24.36 32.66
CA VAL A 109 -9.17 -22.90 32.74
C VAL A 109 -7.80 -22.47 33.28
N ALA A 110 -7.14 -21.57 32.53
CA ALA A 110 -6.50 -20.38 33.08
C ALA A 110 -6.72 -19.23 32.09
N LYS A 111 -7.49 -18.21 32.48
CA LYS A 111 -7.55 -16.94 31.75
C LYS A 111 -6.12 -16.36 31.75
N PRO A 112 -5.53 -16.01 30.60
CA PRO A 112 -4.44 -15.05 30.62
C PRO A 112 -5.05 -13.72 31.05
N GLU A 113 -4.51 -13.12 32.11
CA GLU A 113 -4.73 -11.72 32.42
C GLU A 113 -4.48 -10.92 31.15
N ALA A 114 -5.56 -10.40 30.56
CA ALA A 114 -5.47 -9.37 29.58
C ALA A 114 -4.73 -8.22 30.25
N ALA A 115 -3.52 -7.94 29.76
CA ALA A 115 -2.83 -6.71 30.03
C ALA A 115 -3.80 -5.56 29.79
N GLN A 116 -4.28 -4.97 30.88
CA GLN A 116 -4.65 -3.57 30.91
C GLN A 116 -3.41 -2.82 30.42
N VAL A 117 -3.36 -2.48 29.14
CA VAL A 117 -2.57 -1.33 28.74
C VAL A 117 -3.32 -0.15 29.33
N LEU A 118 -2.77 0.31 30.45
CA LEU A 118 -3.08 1.55 31.11
C LEU A 118 -3.40 2.61 30.05
N LEU A 119 -4.60 3.20 30.14
CA LEU A 119 -4.78 4.58 29.73
C LEU A 119 -3.76 5.38 30.56
N LYS A 120 -2.57 5.61 29.99
CA LYS A 120 -1.62 6.58 30.55
C LYS A 120 -2.33 7.93 30.48
N GLN A 121 -2.96 8.32 31.58
CA GLN A 121 -3.24 9.72 31.85
C GLN A 121 -1.87 10.40 32.05
N GLY A 122 -1.37 10.94 30.94
CA GLY A 122 -0.01 11.45 30.74
C GLY A 122 0.37 11.16 29.28
N HIS A 123 -0.06 12.02 28.35
CA HIS A 123 -0.04 11.76 26.91
C HIS A 123 1.40 11.76 26.36
N GLU A 124 2.02 10.57 26.26
CA GLU A 124 3.02 10.35 25.22
C GLU A 124 2.30 10.51 23.85
N PRO A 125 2.89 11.24 22.89
CA PRO A 125 2.28 11.43 21.58
C PRO A 125 2.17 10.09 20.85
N PRO A 126 1.09 9.85 20.07
CA PRO A 126 0.94 8.62 19.30
C PRO A 126 2.13 8.43 18.35
N VAL A 127 2.44 7.18 18.00
CA VAL A 127 3.55 6.92 17.07
C VAL A 127 3.14 7.20 15.62
N VAL A 128 1.91 6.86 15.23
CA VAL A 128 1.40 7.07 13.86
C VAL A 128 0.17 7.97 13.83
N SER A 129 0.19 8.99 12.98
CA SER A 129 -1.01 9.74 12.58
C SER A 129 -1.47 9.25 11.21
N VAL A 130 -2.64 8.63 11.14
CA VAL A 130 -3.30 8.32 9.87
C VAL A 130 -4.18 9.50 9.49
N ILE A 131 -3.90 10.14 8.36
CA ILE A 131 -4.63 11.31 7.89
C ILE A 131 -5.59 10.89 6.77
N ILE A 132 -6.88 11.19 6.97
CA ILE A 132 -7.97 10.97 6.03
C ILE A 132 -8.57 12.33 5.68
N ILE A 133 -8.55 12.70 4.41
CA ILE A 133 -9.20 13.92 3.92
C ILE A 133 -10.53 13.51 3.27
N THR A 134 -11.61 14.21 3.61
CA THR A 134 -12.93 13.90 3.10
C THR A 134 -13.72 15.13 2.65
N HIS A 135 -14.58 14.94 1.66
CA HIS A 135 -15.54 15.94 1.17
C HIS A 135 -16.71 15.22 0.49
N ASP A 136 -17.88 15.26 1.12
CA ASP A 136 -19.14 14.65 0.62
C ASP A 136 -19.03 13.15 0.29
N ARG A 137 -18.40 12.38 1.19
CA ARG A 137 -18.20 10.93 1.02
C ARG A 137 -18.46 10.13 2.31
N SER A 138 -19.43 10.57 3.10
CA SER A 138 -19.83 9.91 4.34
C SER A 138 -20.00 8.39 4.20
N ARG A 139 -20.53 7.93 3.06
CA ARG A 139 -20.78 6.52 2.74
C ARG A 139 -19.54 5.62 2.81
N TYR A 140 -18.37 6.12 2.44
CA TYR A 140 -17.14 5.32 2.42
C TYR A 140 -16.22 5.63 3.60
N LEU A 141 -16.28 6.87 4.09
CA LEU A 141 -15.45 7.34 5.19
C LEU A 141 -15.52 6.43 6.40
N LYS A 142 -16.72 5.90 6.71
CA LYS A 142 -16.89 4.95 7.81
C LYS A 142 -16.01 3.71 7.65
N GLU A 143 -16.04 3.06 6.47
CA GLU A 143 -15.24 1.87 6.20
C GLU A 143 -13.73 2.20 6.25
N ALA A 144 -13.32 3.36 5.74
CA ALA A 144 -11.95 3.83 5.79
C ALA A 144 -11.47 3.96 7.24
N ILE A 145 -12.22 4.67 8.10
CA ILE A 145 -11.89 4.84 9.52
C ILE A 145 -11.89 3.48 10.25
N GLU A 146 -12.90 2.64 10.04
CA GLU A 146 -12.97 1.30 10.64
C GLU A 146 -11.75 0.44 10.26
N SER A 147 -11.25 0.54 9.03
CA SER A 147 -10.04 -0.18 8.60
C SER A 147 -8.77 0.25 9.36
N VAL A 148 -8.70 1.52 9.78
CA VAL A 148 -7.61 2.04 10.60
C VAL A 148 -7.79 1.64 12.06
N LEU A 149 -9.00 1.71 12.60
CA LEU A 149 -9.29 1.28 13.98
C LEU A 149 -8.98 -0.22 14.19
N ALA A 150 -9.20 -1.02 13.13
CA ALA A 150 -8.95 -2.46 13.10
C ALA A 150 -7.47 -2.85 12.96
N GLN A 151 -6.55 -1.89 12.78
CA GLN A 151 -5.11 -2.18 12.66
C GLN A 151 -4.58 -2.95 13.87
N THR A 152 -3.66 -3.88 13.65
CA THR A 152 -3.02 -4.65 14.73
C THR A 152 -2.08 -3.80 15.58
N TYR A 153 -1.48 -2.77 14.99
CA TYR A 153 -0.76 -1.71 15.71
C TYR A 153 -1.75 -0.74 16.38
N LYS A 154 -1.59 -0.45 17.67
CA LYS A 154 -2.58 0.31 18.45
C LYS A 154 -2.17 1.73 18.82
N ASP A 155 -0.89 2.05 18.75
CA ASP A 155 -0.35 3.36 19.09
C ASP A 155 -0.50 4.35 17.92
N LEU A 156 -1.75 4.71 17.64
CA LEU A 156 -2.14 5.54 16.51
C LEU A 156 -3.19 6.58 16.88
N GLU A 157 -3.26 7.64 16.09
CA GLU A 157 -4.41 8.53 15.99
C GLU A 157 -4.93 8.58 14.55
N ILE A 158 -6.21 8.91 14.42
CA ILE A 158 -6.89 9.09 13.13
C ILE A 158 -7.29 10.56 13.03
N ILE A 159 -6.74 11.25 12.05
CA ILE A 159 -7.06 12.65 11.78
C ILE A 159 -7.97 12.69 10.57
N VAL A 160 -9.23 13.03 10.81
CA VAL A 160 -10.21 13.23 9.75
C VAL A 160 -10.32 14.74 9.49
N VAL A 161 -9.90 15.17 8.31
CA VAL A 161 -10.08 16.55 7.86
C VAL A 161 -11.23 16.58 6.88
N ASP A 162 -12.30 17.25 7.27
CA ASP A 162 -13.48 17.48 6.45
C ASP A 162 -13.35 18.84 5.74
N ASP A 163 -13.17 18.78 4.42
CA ASP A 163 -12.92 19.91 3.51
C ASP A 163 -14.23 20.51 2.99
N GLY A 164 -15.15 20.80 3.89
CA GLY A 164 -16.39 21.53 3.62
C GLY A 164 -17.59 20.67 3.26
N SER A 165 -17.69 19.43 3.78
CA SER A 165 -18.82 18.55 3.50
C SER A 165 -20.16 19.15 3.91
N THR A 166 -21.17 18.83 3.11
CA THR A 166 -22.58 19.22 3.25
C THR A 166 -23.49 18.02 3.51
N ASP A 167 -22.98 16.80 3.37
CA ASP A 167 -23.64 15.55 3.71
C ASP A 167 -23.58 15.24 5.23
N ASP A 168 -23.88 13.99 5.60
CA ASP A 168 -23.87 13.51 6.98
C ASP A 168 -22.48 13.10 7.50
N THR A 169 -21.39 13.53 6.83
CA THR A 169 -19.99 13.19 7.19
C THR A 169 -19.70 13.40 8.67
N ARG A 170 -20.03 14.57 9.24
CA ARG A 170 -19.81 14.85 10.67
C ARG A 170 -20.50 13.82 11.57
N SER A 171 -21.76 13.54 11.30
CA SER A 171 -22.57 12.59 12.08
C SER A 171 -21.99 11.17 12.00
N VAL A 172 -21.48 10.76 10.84
CA VAL A 172 -20.82 9.46 10.66
C VAL A 172 -19.57 9.34 11.53
N VAL A 173 -18.73 10.38 11.57
CA VAL A 173 -17.49 10.37 12.36
C VAL A 173 -17.77 10.42 13.86
N GLU A 174 -18.69 11.28 14.29
CA GLU A 174 -19.10 11.39 15.70
C GLU A 174 -19.74 10.09 16.22
N GLY A 175 -20.47 9.38 15.36
CA GLY A 175 -21.11 8.10 15.69
C GLY A 175 -20.16 6.95 15.99
N LEU A 176 -18.88 7.03 15.60
CA LEU A 176 -17.88 5.98 15.87
C LEU A 176 -17.37 6.00 17.32
N ASN A 177 -17.43 7.14 18.00
CA ASN A 177 -17.11 7.31 19.43
C ASN A 177 -15.80 6.62 19.89
N ASP A 178 -14.70 6.76 19.15
CA ASP A 178 -13.37 6.28 19.52
C ASP A 178 -12.43 7.46 19.80
N LEU A 179 -11.75 7.43 20.96
CA LEU A 179 -10.88 8.52 21.43
C LEU A 179 -9.65 8.76 20.55
N ARG A 180 -9.29 7.81 19.67
CA ARG A 180 -8.20 7.97 18.71
C ARG A 180 -8.60 8.82 17.51
N ILE A 181 -9.90 9.04 17.30
CA ILE A 181 -10.42 9.83 16.18
C ILE A 181 -10.43 11.31 16.55
N ARG A 182 -9.82 12.14 15.70
CA ARG A 182 -9.79 13.58 15.80
C ARG A 182 -10.35 14.16 14.51
N TYR A 183 -11.57 14.66 14.60
CA TYR A 183 -12.28 15.28 13.48
C TYR A 183 -12.03 16.78 13.44
N PHE A 184 -11.75 17.31 12.25
CA PHE A 184 -11.59 18.74 12.03
C PHE A 184 -12.35 19.16 10.77
N TYR A 185 -13.35 20.02 10.96
CA TYR A 185 -14.03 20.70 9.87
C TYR A 185 -13.29 21.97 9.46
N LYS A 186 -13.26 22.26 8.15
CA LYS A 186 -12.82 23.53 7.58
C LYS A 186 -13.58 23.83 6.29
N ASP A 187 -13.67 25.11 5.93
CA ASP A 187 -14.26 25.53 4.65
C ASP A 187 -13.45 24.96 3.48
N HIS A 188 -14.13 24.64 2.36
CA HIS A 188 -13.50 24.01 1.20
C HIS A 188 -12.34 24.83 0.64
N SER A 189 -11.13 24.26 0.62
CA SER A 189 -9.92 24.89 0.06
C SER A 189 -9.07 23.95 -0.79
N GLY A 190 -9.50 22.70 -0.96
CA GLY A 190 -8.86 21.72 -1.81
C GLY A 190 -7.94 20.75 -1.07
N ILE A 191 -7.53 19.70 -1.78
CA ILE A 191 -6.85 18.53 -1.21
C ILE A 191 -5.49 18.85 -0.59
N SER A 192 -4.67 19.67 -1.26
CA SER A 192 -3.31 20.03 -0.82
C SER A 192 -3.34 20.82 0.49
N ASP A 193 -4.24 21.81 0.59
CA ASP A 193 -4.43 22.59 1.82
C ASP A 193 -4.96 21.71 2.95
N SER A 194 -5.94 20.85 2.66
CA SER A 194 -6.49 19.92 3.65
C SER A 194 -5.45 18.90 4.15
N ARG A 195 -4.55 18.40 3.28
CA ARG A 195 -3.42 17.57 3.70
C ARG A 195 -2.44 18.31 4.59
N ASN A 196 -2.10 19.56 4.24
CA ASN A 196 -1.24 20.40 5.07
C ASN A 196 -1.86 20.67 6.43
N TYR A 197 -3.17 20.93 6.46
CA TYR A 197 -3.92 21.10 7.69
C TYR A 197 -3.88 19.82 8.53
N GLY A 198 -4.09 18.65 7.92
CA GLY A 198 -3.92 17.35 8.58
C GLY A 198 -2.52 17.14 9.18
N ILE A 199 -1.46 17.44 8.42
CA ILE A 199 -0.06 17.37 8.89
C ILE A 199 0.14 18.27 10.10
N SER A 200 -0.41 19.50 10.07
CA SER A 200 -0.28 20.45 11.19
C SER A 200 -0.97 19.97 12.48
N LYS A 201 -1.95 19.07 12.37
CA LYS A 201 -2.66 18.47 13.52
C LYS A 201 -2.04 17.16 14.00
N ALA A 202 -1.16 16.55 13.20
CA ALA A 202 -0.49 15.30 13.49
C ALA A 202 0.45 15.42 14.69
N ARG A 203 0.27 14.52 15.65
CA ARG A 203 1.13 14.34 16.83
C ARG A 203 2.07 13.14 16.65
N GLY A 204 1.74 12.26 15.71
CA GLY A 204 2.52 11.12 15.24
C GLY A 204 3.98 11.42 14.98
N LYS A 205 4.87 10.47 15.31
CA LYS A 205 6.23 10.46 14.76
C LYS A 205 6.19 10.19 13.24
N TYR A 206 5.26 9.35 12.80
CA TYR A 206 5.05 9.02 11.39
C TYR A 206 3.65 9.46 10.95
N ILE A 207 3.54 9.83 9.68
CA ILE A 207 2.28 10.16 9.03
C ILE A 207 2.02 9.10 7.95
N LEU A 208 0.79 8.62 7.86
CA LEU A 208 0.32 7.78 6.77
C LEU A 208 -0.94 8.38 6.13
N TRP A 209 -1.01 8.31 4.81
CA TRP A 209 -2.18 8.77 4.05
C TRP A 209 -3.14 7.62 3.77
N LEU A 210 -4.43 7.86 4.01
CA LEU A 210 -5.51 7.00 3.56
C LEU A 210 -6.59 7.88 2.91
N ASP A 211 -6.94 7.58 1.66
CA ASP A 211 -8.05 8.25 0.98
C ASP A 211 -9.38 7.78 1.62
N ASP A 212 -10.38 8.65 1.66
CA ASP A 212 -11.65 8.43 2.37
C ASP A 212 -12.56 7.35 1.76
N ASP A 213 -12.18 6.82 0.58
CA ASP A 213 -12.84 5.72 -0.09
C ASP A 213 -12.02 4.42 -0.15
N ASP A 214 -10.83 4.42 0.43
CA ASP A 214 -9.87 3.32 0.45
C ASP A 214 -9.76 2.64 1.82
N LEU A 215 -9.13 1.46 1.88
CA LEU A 215 -9.00 0.67 3.11
C LEU A 215 -7.55 0.28 3.38
N LEU A 216 -7.14 0.31 4.64
CA LEU A 216 -5.88 -0.31 5.08
C LEU A 216 -6.07 -1.80 5.36
N MET A 217 -5.06 -2.59 4.99
CA MET A 217 -4.97 -3.99 5.39
C MET A 217 -4.60 -4.09 6.87
N PRO A 218 -5.09 -5.09 7.64
CA PRO A 218 -4.99 -5.10 9.12
C PRO A 218 -3.57 -4.97 9.72
N ASN A 219 -2.54 -5.37 8.98
CA ASN A 219 -1.14 -5.33 9.43
C ASN A 219 -0.33 -4.18 8.82
N ALA A 220 -0.96 -3.27 8.07
CA ALA A 220 -0.27 -2.24 7.31
C ALA A 220 0.62 -1.35 8.18
N LEU A 221 0.09 -0.87 9.31
CA LEU A 221 0.86 -0.01 10.21
C LEU A 221 1.99 -0.77 10.91
N ARG A 222 1.71 -1.97 11.43
CA ARG A 222 2.69 -2.80 12.15
C ARG A 222 3.91 -3.08 11.27
N LEU A 223 3.68 -3.56 10.05
CA LEU A 223 4.76 -3.95 9.13
C LEU A 223 5.63 -2.75 8.73
N GLN A 224 5.04 -1.57 8.51
CA GLN A 224 5.81 -0.38 8.18
C GLN A 224 6.61 0.14 9.39
N ILE A 225 6.05 0.08 10.60
CA ILE A 225 6.78 0.45 11.82
C ILE A 225 7.96 -0.49 12.09
N GLU A 226 7.78 -1.80 11.93
CA GLU A 226 8.88 -2.77 12.08
C GLU A 226 10.05 -2.48 11.13
N ILE A 227 9.76 -1.98 9.91
CA ILE A 227 10.80 -1.55 8.97
C ILE A 227 11.50 -0.28 9.47
N PHE A 228 10.78 0.74 9.94
CA PHE A 228 11.42 1.93 10.52
C PHE A 228 12.27 1.61 11.76
N GLU A 229 11.92 0.59 12.54
CA GLU A 229 12.71 0.14 13.70
C GLU A 229 13.96 -0.63 13.28
N ARG A 230 13.84 -1.52 12.27
CA ARG A 230 14.97 -2.30 11.74
C ARG A 230 15.92 -1.48 10.89
N GLU A 231 15.39 -0.47 10.20
CA GLU A 231 16.11 0.41 9.26
C GLU A 231 15.89 1.89 9.64
N PRO A 232 16.49 2.41 10.73
CA PRO A 232 16.22 3.77 11.23
C PRO A 232 16.58 4.90 10.23
N GLN A 233 17.46 4.62 9.27
CA GLN A 233 17.82 5.52 8.18
C GLN A 233 16.70 5.72 7.15
N THR A 234 15.71 4.83 7.09
CA THR A 234 14.58 4.93 6.16
C THR A 234 13.70 6.11 6.54
N ASP A 235 13.31 6.91 5.56
CA ASP A 235 12.58 8.17 5.73
C ASP A 235 11.13 8.05 5.28
N ILE A 236 10.91 7.31 4.18
CA ILE A 236 9.62 7.14 3.52
C ILE A 236 9.47 5.66 3.14
N ILE A 237 8.36 5.05 3.55
CA ILE A 237 7.98 3.71 3.15
C ILE A 237 6.74 3.82 2.28
N TYR A 238 6.73 3.12 1.15
CA TYR A 238 5.54 3.01 0.30
C TYR A 238 5.27 1.54 -0.05
N VAL A 239 4.03 1.25 -0.39
CA VAL A 239 3.48 -0.11 -0.41
C VAL A 239 2.74 -0.39 -1.72
N ASP A 240 2.51 -1.67 -2.03
CA ASP A 240 1.60 -2.04 -3.12
C ASP A 240 0.13 -1.95 -2.66
N HIS A 241 -0.82 -2.10 -3.59
CA HIS A 241 -2.25 -2.10 -3.28
C HIS A 241 -3.07 -3.05 -4.15
N TYR A 242 -4.22 -3.48 -3.64
CA TYR A 242 -5.27 -4.12 -4.44
C TYR A 242 -6.21 -3.08 -5.04
N PHE A 243 -6.78 -3.35 -6.21
CA PHE A 243 -8.00 -2.67 -6.64
C PHE A 243 -9.22 -3.38 -6.09
N MET A 244 -10.18 -2.61 -5.61
CA MET A 244 -11.50 -3.09 -5.21
C MET A 244 -12.61 -2.29 -5.93
N ASP A 245 -13.74 -2.95 -6.16
CA ASP A 245 -14.92 -2.29 -6.70
C ASP A 245 -15.68 -1.47 -5.63
N ASN A 246 -16.81 -0.87 -6.03
CA ASN A 246 -17.67 -0.11 -5.14
C ASN A 246 -18.32 -0.95 -4.04
N HIS A 247 -18.28 -2.28 -4.13
CA HIS A 247 -18.77 -3.23 -3.13
C HIS A 247 -17.65 -3.84 -2.28
N GLY A 248 -16.40 -3.39 -2.47
CA GLY A 248 -15.23 -3.88 -1.74
C GLY A 248 -14.69 -5.22 -2.22
N LYS A 249 -15.19 -5.76 -3.34
CA LYS A 249 -14.66 -6.97 -3.96
C LYS A 249 -13.34 -6.64 -4.64
N VAL A 250 -12.29 -7.39 -4.28
CA VAL A 250 -10.96 -7.25 -4.90
C VAL A 250 -11.01 -7.76 -6.33
N ASP A 251 -10.56 -6.94 -7.26
CA ASP A 251 -10.54 -7.25 -8.69
C ASP A 251 -9.17 -7.84 -9.10
N TYR A 252 -8.08 -7.13 -8.80
CA TYR A 252 -6.71 -7.60 -9.05
C TYR A 252 -5.67 -6.82 -8.23
N HIS A 253 -4.46 -7.39 -8.15
CA HIS A 253 -3.30 -6.79 -7.48
C HIS A 253 -2.62 -5.76 -8.39
N CYS A 254 -2.31 -4.58 -7.86
CA CYS A 254 -1.49 -3.58 -8.54
C CYS A 254 -0.08 -3.55 -7.94
N TYR A 255 0.91 -3.69 -8.81
CA TYR A 255 2.31 -3.51 -8.45
C TYR A 255 2.66 -2.04 -8.64
N ASP A 256 2.92 -1.32 -7.55
CA ASP A 256 3.46 0.04 -7.66
C ASP A 256 4.93 -0.02 -8.13
N TYR A 257 5.50 1.12 -8.53
CA TYR A 257 6.87 1.14 -9.04
C TYR A 257 7.84 0.73 -7.92
N ARG A 258 8.53 -0.40 -8.09
CA ARG A 258 9.32 -1.03 -7.02
C ARG A 258 10.77 -0.60 -7.09
N SER A 259 11.19 0.36 -6.26
CA SER A 259 12.60 0.70 -6.13
C SER A 259 12.90 1.40 -4.81
N ASP A 260 14.00 0.99 -4.18
CA ASP A 260 14.61 1.71 -3.06
C ASP A 260 15.69 2.69 -3.57
N ASP A 261 16.02 2.64 -4.87
CA ASP A 261 17.15 3.36 -5.47
C ASP A 261 16.73 4.74 -6.01
N PRO A 262 17.29 5.85 -5.48
CA PRO A 262 16.89 7.19 -5.91
C PRO A 262 17.04 7.47 -7.42
N PRO A 263 18.12 7.07 -8.12
CA PRO A 263 18.20 7.17 -9.58
C PRO A 263 17.03 6.50 -10.32
N GLU A 264 16.60 5.30 -9.91
CA GLU A 264 15.45 4.62 -10.51
C GLU A 264 14.13 5.34 -10.21
N LEU A 265 13.95 5.84 -8.99
CA LEU A 265 12.80 6.67 -8.61
C LEU A 265 12.75 8.00 -9.39
N ILE A 266 13.90 8.63 -9.64
CA ILE A 266 14.00 9.85 -10.45
C ILE A 266 13.66 9.56 -11.92
N ALA A 267 14.15 8.45 -12.47
CA ALA A 267 13.86 8.09 -13.86
C ALA A 267 12.39 7.70 -14.08
N SER A 268 11.76 7.08 -13.08
CA SER A 268 10.34 6.69 -13.16
C SER A 268 9.36 7.85 -13.00
N ALA A 269 9.78 8.93 -12.32
CA ALA A 269 9.01 10.16 -12.13
C ALA A 269 8.50 10.81 -13.44
N ILE A 270 9.03 10.46 -14.60
CA ILE A 270 8.58 11.00 -15.89
C ILE A 270 7.20 10.46 -16.31
N TYR A 271 6.97 9.17 -16.05
CA TYR A 271 5.85 8.43 -16.65
C TYR A 271 4.63 8.41 -15.74
N CYS A 272 4.86 8.46 -14.44
CA CYS A 272 3.85 8.51 -13.40
C CYS A 272 4.49 9.07 -12.12
N ALA A 273 3.66 9.47 -11.14
CA ALA A 273 4.13 9.52 -9.76
C ALA A 273 4.45 8.07 -9.35
N PRO A 274 5.72 7.68 -9.17
CA PRO A 274 6.10 6.29 -8.92
C PRO A 274 5.62 5.83 -7.53
N ILE A 275 5.41 6.80 -6.64
CA ILE A 275 4.96 6.62 -5.27
C ILE A 275 3.59 7.27 -5.14
N ARG A 276 2.61 6.49 -4.67
CA ARG A 276 1.27 6.97 -4.35
C ARG A 276 1.22 7.49 -2.93
N ASN A 277 0.33 8.45 -2.63
CA ASN A 277 0.07 8.80 -1.24
C ASN A 277 -0.54 7.61 -0.46
N LEU A 278 -1.51 6.90 -1.05
CA LEU A 278 -2.20 5.79 -0.41
C LEU A 278 -1.21 4.78 0.21
N GLY A 279 -1.30 4.59 1.52
CA GLY A 279 -0.49 3.61 2.24
C GLY A 279 0.95 4.00 2.50
N THR A 280 1.42 5.11 1.92
CA THR A 280 2.78 5.63 2.14
C THR A 280 2.89 6.22 3.52
N MET A 281 3.90 5.77 4.28
CA MET A 281 4.25 6.26 5.59
C MET A 281 5.55 7.08 5.54
N ILE A 282 5.52 8.27 6.13
CA ILE A 282 6.62 9.23 6.11
C ILE A 282 6.94 9.72 7.53
N LYS A 283 8.23 9.93 7.85
CA LYS A 283 8.61 10.61 9.10
C LYS A 283 8.03 12.03 9.12
N ARG A 284 7.28 12.38 10.16
CA ARG A 284 6.65 13.71 10.28
C ARG A 284 7.66 14.85 10.20
N SER A 285 8.84 14.68 10.80
CA SER A 285 9.89 15.71 10.81
C SER A 285 10.37 16.11 9.41
N LEU A 286 10.17 15.27 8.38
CA LEU A 286 10.56 15.60 7.02
C LEU A 286 9.77 16.78 6.46
N PHE A 287 8.53 17.00 6.92
CA PHE A 287 7.73 18.16 6.49
C PHE A 287 8.33 19.49 6.96
N ASP A 288 9.13 19.50 8.03
CA ASP A 288 9.88 20.69 8.47
C ASP A 288 11.06 20.98 7.52
N GLU A 289 11.57 19.96 6.82
CA GLU A 289 12.73 20.06 5.94
C GLU A 289 12.36 20.29 4.47
N ILE A 290 11.34 19.57 3.97
CA ILE A 290 10.94 19.63 2.56
C ILE A 290 9.70 20.50 2.32
N GLY A 291 8.99 20.88 3.39
CA GLY A 291 7.71 21.58 3.33
C GLY A 291 6.52 20.66 3.06
N GLY A 292 5.31 21.19 3.25
CA GLY A 292 4.05 20.49 2.93
C GLY A 292 3.74 20.39 1.43
N TYR A 293 2.50 20.08 1.09
CA TYR A 293 1.98 20.10 -0.27
C TYR A 293 1.85 21.53 -0.80
N ASP A 294 2.15 21.74 -2.09
CA ASP A 294 1.94 23.01 -2.75
C ASP A 294 0.44 23.21 -3.03
N ILE A 295 -0.18 24.18 -2.36
CA ILE A 295 -1.62 24.46 -2.48
C ILE A 295 -2.04 24.99 -3.86
N THR A 296 -1.08 25.39 -4.70
CA THR A 296 -1.34 25.81 -6.08
C THR A 296 -1.53 24.63 -7.04
N LEU A 297 -1.14 23.42 -6.61
CA LEU A 297 -1.34 22.18 -7.35
C LEU A 297 -2.64 21.50 -6.93
N GLN A 298 -3.60 21.40 -7.86
CA GLN A 298 -4.86 20.67 -7.66
C GLN A 298 -4.72 19.18 -8.04
N LYS A 299 -3.66 18.84 -8.77
CA LYS A 299 -3.28 17.50 -9.20
C LYS A 299 -1.76 17.37 -9.18
N ALA A 300 -1.27 16.12 -9.09
CA ALA A 300 0.16 15.79 -9.05
C ALA A 300 0.91 16.43 -7.86
N GLU A 301 0.18 16.83 -6.83
CA GLU A 301 0.70 17.41 -5.60
C GLU A 301 1.57 16.41 -4.81
N ASP A 302 1.24 15.12 -4.90
CA ASP A 302 2.03 14.01 -4.35
C ASP A 302 3.36 13.87 -5.07
N HIS A 303 3.32 13.94 -6.40
CA HIS A 303 4.50 13.86 -7.23
C HIS A 303 5.51 14.98 -6.96
N ASP A 304 5.04 16.22 -6.80
CA ASP A 304 5.89 17.35 -6.39
C ASP A 304 6.58 17.10 -5.03
N LEU A 305 5.83 16.58 -4.04
CA LEU A 305 6.37 16.24 -2.73
C LEU A 305 7.49 15.19 -2.83
N TRP A 306 7.30 14.14 -3.63
CA TRP A 306 8.31 13.09 -3.83
C TRP A 306 9.55 13.60 -4.56
N ILE A 307 9.40 14.50 -5.53
CA ILE A 307 10.53 15.17 -6.19
C ILE A 307 11.35 15.97 -5.17
N ARG A 308 10.70 16.72 -4.28
CA ARG A 308 11.38 17.48 -3.21
C ARG A 308 12.08 16.55 -2.21
N ALA A 309 11.46 15.44 -1.83
CA ALA A 309 12.07 14.43 -0.97
C ALA A 309 13.29 13.77 -1.63
N LEU A 310 13.21 13.38 -2.91
CA LEU A 310 14.35 12.85 -3.66
C LEU A 310 15.49 13.87 -3.76
N LYS A 311 15.18 15.14 -4.01
CA LYS A 311 16.17 16.24 -4.06
C LYS A 311 16.89 16.40 -2.73
N LYS A 312 16.18 16.23 -1.61
CA LYS A 312 16.74 16.29 -0.25
C LYS A 312 17.63 15.07 0.07
N GLY A 313 17.53 14.00 -0.71
CA GLY A 313 18.27 12.76 -0.50
C GLY A 313 17.60 11.81 0.49
N CYS A 314 16.28 11.93 0.69
CA CYS A 314 15.51 11.03 1.57
C CYS A 314 15.69 9.56 1.16
N LYS A 315 15.70 8.67 2.14
CA LYS A 315 15.78 7.21 1.92
C LYS A 315 14.40 6.60 1.79
N PHE A 316 14.10 6.12 0.59
CA PHE A 316 12.85 5.43 0.28
C PHE A 316 12.99 3.93 0.50
N LYS A 317 11.90 3.30 0.91
CA LYS A 317 11.78 1.86 1.05
C LYS A 317 10.46 1.40 0.45
N HIS A 318 10.52 0.54 -0.56
CA HIS A 318 9.37 -0.15 -1.08
C HIS A 318 9.12 -1.42 -0.28
N LEU A 319 7.94 -1.53 0.30
CA LEU A 319 7.44 -2.78 0.88
C LEU A 319 6.49 -3.42 -0.14
N ALA A 320 6.98 -4.42 -0.87
CA ALA A 320 6.29 -5.13 -1.94
C ALA A 320 5.14 -6.05 -1.47
N LEU A 321 4.31 -5.53 -0.56
CA LEU A 321 3.12 -6.15 -0.02
C LEU A 321 1.92 -5.24 -0.29
N PRO A 322 0.78 -5.79 -0.73
CA PRO A 322 -0.44 -5.01 -0.89
C PRO A 322 -1.05 -4.69 0.46
N LEU A 323 -0.67 -3.56 1.03
CA LEU A 323 -1.09 -3.14 2.37
C LEU A 323 -2.29 -2.18 2.36
N CYS A 324 -2.81 -1.87 1.17
CA CYS A 324 -4.02 -1.08 0.97
C CYS A 324 -4.96 -1.74 -0.05
N LYS A 325 -6.25 -1.39 0.02
CA LYS A 325 -7.25 -1.63 -1.03
C LYS A 325 -7.74 -0.29 -1.54
N ARG A 326 -7.55 -0.06 -2.83
CA ARG A 326 -7.96 1.14 -3.54
C ARG A 326 -9.26 0.94 -4.27
N ARG A 327 -10.24 1.82 -4.06
CA ARG A 327 -11.53 1.77 -4.73
C ARG A 327 -11.43 2.30 -6.16
N PHE A 328 -11.95 1.51 -7.10
CA PHE A 328 -12.08 1.92 -8.49
C PHE A 328 -13.51 2.35 -8.80
N HIS A 329 -13.69 3.63 -9.12
CA HIS A 329 -14.98 4.17 -9.57
C HIS A 329 -15.12 4.06 -11.09
N GLN A 330 -15.93 3.11 -11.57
CA GLN A 330 -16.28 3.01 -12.99
C GLN A 330 -16.88 4.33 -13.48
N GLY A 331 -16.29 4.93 -14.52
CA GLY A 331 -16.72 6.21 -15.10
C GLY A 331 -15.74 7.37 -14.95
N LYS A 332 -14.67 7.23 -14.14
CA LYS A 332 -13.54 8.17 -14.12
C LYS A 332 -12.41 7.77 -15.08
N ILE A 333 -12.74 7.24 -16.26
CA ILE A 333 -11.84 7.33 -17.42
C ILE A 333 -11.85 8.79 -17.80
N THR A 334 -10.89 9.52 -17.24
CA THR A 334 -10.75 10.97 -17.27
C THR A 334 -11.03 11.48 -18.68
N LYS A 335 -12.14 12.22 -18.86
CA LYS A 335 -12.09 13.41 -19.72
C LYS A 335 -11.00 14.27 -19.11
N ARG A 336 -9.72 14.03 -19.45
CA ARG A 336 -8.56 14.72 -18.88
C ARG A 336 -8.82 16.20 -19.06
N LEU A 337 -9.22 16.87 -17.99
CA LEU A 337 -9.58 18.28 -18.05
C LEU A 337 -8.28 19.04 -18.35
N SER A 338 -8.39 20.12 -19.12
CA SER A 338 -7.23 20.93 -19.53
C SER A 338 -6.37 21.41 -18.35
N ASN A 339 -6.96 21.56 -17.16
CA ASN A 339 -6.25 21.95 -15.94
C ASN A 339 -5.41 20.83 -15.32
N GLU A 340 -5.81 19.56 -15.43
CA GLU A 340 -5.04 18.43 -14.89
C GLU A 340 -3.69 18.31 -15.60
N ARG A 341 -3.69 18.47 -16.93
CA ARG A 341 -2.46 18.50 -17.74
C ARG A 341 -1.55 19.66 -17.40
N LYS A 342 -2.07 20.81 -16.95
CA LYS A 342 -1.26 21.97 -16.57
C LYS A 342 -0.46 21.71 -15.31
N ASN A 343 -1.07 21.11 -14.27
CA ASN A 343 -0.34 20.77 -13.05
C ASN A 343 0.70 19.66 -13.30
N GLU A 344 0.34 18.62 -14.05
CA GLU A 344 1.30 17.56 -14.41
C GLU A 344 2.49 18.11 -15.21
N LEU A 345 2.24 19.00 -16.17
CA LEU A 345 3.29 19.68 -16.94
C LEU A 345 4.17 20.57 -16.05
N GLU A 346 3.57 21.29 -15.10
CA GLU A 346 4.32 22.11 -14.14
C GLU A 346 5.23 21.26 -13.26
N VAL A 347 4.73 20.13 -12.73
CA VAL A 347 5.53 19.19 -11.96
C VAL A 347 6.64 18.57 -12.81
N PHE A 348 6.38 18.27 -14.08
CA PHE A 348 7.42 17.84 -15.01
C PHE A 348 8.51 18.90 -15.23
N ARG A 349 8.16 20.19 -15.36
CA ARG A 349 9.16 21.27 -15.39
C ARG A 349 9.97 21.33 -14.10
N ARG A 350 9.32 21.16 -12.94
CA ARG A 350 10.03 21.10 -11.64
C ARG A 350 11.00 19.93 -11.58
N LEU A 351 10.64 18.76 -12.11
CA LEU A 351 11.54 17.60 -12.22
C LEU A 351 12.78 17.95 -13.06
N LEU A 352 12.60 18.50 -14.26
CA LEU A 352 13.69 18.91 -15.16
C LEU A 352 14.60 20.00 -14.55
N ASN A 353 14.03 20.90 -13.76
CA ASN A 353 14.79 21.95 -13.06
C ASN A 353 15.52 21.42 -11.82
N THR A 354 15.10 20.27 -11.29
CA THR A 354 15.62 19.71 -10.04
C THR A 354 16.74 18.72 -10.28
N PHE A 355 16.63 17.86 -11.29
CA PHE A 355 17.61 16.83 -11.58
C PHE A 355 18.24 17.01 -12.95
N PRO A 356 19.53 16.65 -13.11
CA PRO A 356 20.14 16.51 -14.42
C PRO A 356 19.32 15.59 -15.32
N VAL A 357 19.19 15.95 -16.59
CA VAL A 357 18.36 15.22 -17.54
C VAL A 357 18.86 13.79 -17.77
N GLU A 358 20.13 13.52 -17.50
CA GLU A 358 20.76 12.20 -17.56
C GLU A 358 20.28 11.29 -16.41
N MET A 359 19.94 11.85 -15.25
CA MET A 359 19.33 11.07 -14.15
C MET A 359 17.88 10.75 -14.44
N ILE A 360 17.19 11.66 -15.13
CA ILE A 360 15.81 11.49 -15.55
C ILE A 360 15.76 10.46 -16.69
N PHE A 361 16.64 10.55 -17.68
CA PHE A 361 16.70 9.65 -18.84
C PHE A 361 18.02 8.84 -18.89
N PRO A 362 18.26 7.89 -17.97
CA PRO A 362 19.56 7.24 -17.79
C PRO A 362 19.98 6.30 -18.92
N ARG A 363 19.06 5.94 -19.83
CA ARG A 363 19.31 5.01 -20.94
C ARG A 363 19.54 5.69 -22.29
N GLN A 364 19.63 7.02 -22.33
CA GLN A 364 19.65 7.80 -23.57
C GLN A 364 20.97 8.58 -23.73
N THR A 365 21.43 8.80 -24.97
CA THR A 365 22.56 9.71 -25.22
C THR A 365 22.09 11.17 -25.09
N VAL A 366 23.00 12.13 -24.85
CA VAL A 366 22.64 13.55 -24.63
C VAL A 366 21.78 14.16 -25.75
N ASN A 367 21.98 13.75 -27.01
CA ASN A 367 21.13 14.20 -28.13
C ASN A 367 19.74 13.54 -28.10
N ASP A 368 19.66 12.27 -27.69
CA ASP A 368 18.40 11.52 -27.55
C ASP A 368 17.56 12.06 -26.38
N VAL A 369 18.20 12.52 -25.30
CA VAL A 369 17.50 13.08 -24.12
C VAL A 369 16.65 14.30 -24.47
N ARG A 370 17.13 15.19 -25.34
CA ARG A 370 16.34 16.38 -25.77
C ARG A 370 15.09 15.98 -26.55
N ILE A 371 15.16 14.88 -27.30
CA ILE A 371 14.01 14.33 -28.03
C ILE A 371 13.02 13.74 -27.04
N GLU A 372 13.48 13.00 -26.03
CA GLU A 372 12.60 12.44 -25.00
C GLU A 372 11.88 13.55 -24.21
N VAL A 373 12.59 14.60 -23.79
CA VAL A 373 11.98 15.77 -23.16
C VAL A 373 10.95 16.43 -24.09
N ALA A 374 11.28 16.57 -25.39
CA ALA A 374 10.35 17.13 -26.36
C ALA A 374 9.08 16.28 -26.55
N LYS A 375 9.20 14.94 -26.53
CA LYS A 375 8.05 14.03 -26.60
C LYS A 375 7.11 14.25 -25.41
N VAL A 376 7.65 14.44 -24.20
CA VAL A 376 6.84 14.70 -23.01
C VAL A 376 6.12 16.06 -23.13
N PHE A 377 6.82 17.13 -23.53
CA PHE A 377 6.18 18.43 -23.78
C PHE A 377 5.07 18.35 -24.84
N TYR A 378 5.28 17.57 -25.91
CA TYR A 378 4.26 17.33 -26.93
C TYR A 378 3.01 16.64 -26.37
N VAL A 379 3.17 15.60 -25.54
CA VAL A 379 2.05 14.89 -24.87
C VAL A 379 1.23 15.84 -24.02
N PHE A 380 1.89 16.76 -23.32
CA PHE A 380 1.23 17.78 -22.50
C PHE A 380 0.65 18.96 -23.30
N GLY A 381 0.90 19.03 -24.61
CA GLY A 381 0.43 20.10 -25.49
C GLY A 381 1.25 21.39 -25.41
N SER A 382 2.46 21.35 -24.85
CA SER A 382 3.37 22.50 -24.82
C SER A 382 4.30 22.52 -26.04
N TYR A 383 3.76 23.00 -27.16
CA TYR A 383 4.44 22.92 -28.46
C TYR A 383 5.67 23.83 -28.57
N ASP A 384 5.66 25.01 -27.94
CA ASP A 384 6.82 25.93 -27.98
C ASP A 384 8.04 25.35 -27.27
N GLU A 385 7.83 24.74 -26.09
CA GLU A 385 8.87 24.07 -25.32
C GLU A 385 9.36 22.81 -26.06
N CYS A 386 8.43 22.04 -26.65
CA CYS A 386 8.75 20.92 -27.53
C CYS A 386 9.68 21.35 -28.68
N ILE A 387 9.30 22.38 -29.46
CA ILE A 387 10.10 22.88 -30.59
C ILE A 387 11.45 23.43 -30.12
N SER A 388 11.50 24.11 -28.97
CA SER A 388 12.74 24.61 -28.38
C SER A 388 13.72 23.48 -28.05
N CYS A 389 13.24 22.39 -27.43
CA CYS A 389 14.03 21.20 -27.16
C CYS A 389 14.56 20.56 -28.45
N LEU A 390 13.73 20.47 -29.48
CA LEU A 390 14.06 19.87 -30.77
C LEU A 390 15.06 20.71 -31.58
N ARG A 391 14.91 22.03 -31.64
CA ARG A 391 15.91 22.92 -32.29
C ARG A 391 17.29 22.78 -31.67
N ARG A 392 17.32 22.50 -30.37
CA ARG A 392 18.55 22.31 -29.60
C ARG A 392 19.13 20.90 -29.76
N SER A 393 18.44 19.92 -30.35
CA SER A 393 18.89 18.51 -30.39
C SER A 393 19.86 18.14 -31.52
N ARG A 394 20.39 19.10 -32.29
CA ARG A 394 21.34 18.88 -33.42
C ARG A 394 20.85 17.91 -34.52
N ILE A 395 19.59 17.46 -34.50
CA ILE A 395 18.98 16.74 -35.63
C ILE A 395 18.70 17.76 -36.72
N LEU A 396 19.37 17.57 -37.86
CA LEU A 396 19.50 18.57 -38.94
C LEU A 396 18.25 18.73 -39.82
N ASP A 397 17.21 17.92 -39.65
CA ASP A 397 16.04 17.99 -40.53
C ASP A 397 14.70 17.91 -39.77
N PHE A 398 13.96 19.03 -39.81
CA PHE A 398 12.68 19.21 -39.13
C PHE A 398 11.57 18.31 -39.71
N GLU A 399 11.62 18.00 -41.00
CA GLU A 399 10.63 17.13 -41.65
C GLU A 399 10.78 15.66 -41.22
N VAL A 400 12.01 15.17 -41.13
CA VAL A 400 12.34 13.82 -40.63
C VAL A 400 11.88 13.65 -39.18
N LEU A 401 12.00 14.71 -38.38
CA LEU A 401 11.63 14.72 -36.98
C LEU A 401 10.10 14.69 -36.77
N VAL A 402 9.34 15.43 -37.58
CA VAL A 402 7.86 15.38 -37.58
C VAL A 402 7.37 14.00 -38.02
N LEU A 403 8.01 13.40 -39.02
CA LEU A 403 7.71 12.04 -39.48
C LEU A 403 8.06 10.98 -38.42
N TYR A 404 9.19 11.13 -37.72
CA TYR A 404 9.59 10.27 -36.61
C TYR A 404 8.59 10.34 -35.45
N MET A 405 8.17 11.54 -35.05
CA MET A 405 7.14 11.74 -34.01
C MET A 405 5.82 11.09 -34.44
N LYS A 406 5.33 11.32 -35.67
CA LYS A 406 4.10 10.71 -36.18
C LYS A 406 4.16 9.17 -36.19
N SER A 407 5.29 8.58 -36.61
CA SER A 407 5.49 7.13 -36.69
C SER A 407 5.61 6.47 -35.31
N HIS A 408 6.35 7.09 -34.39
CA HIS A 408 6.62 6.51 -33.06
C HIS A 408 5.42 6.68 -32.09
N PHE A 409 4.67 7.78 -32.19
CA PHE A 409 3.44 7.98 -31.41
C PHE A 409 2.34 6.96 -31.74
N ARG A 410 2.21 6.55 -33.01
CA ARG A 410 1.31 5.45 -33.42
C ARG A 410 1.62 4.14 -32.71
N ARG A 411 2.89 3.90 -32.37
CA ARG A 411 3.37 2.65 -31.74
C ARG A 411 3.19 2.64 -30.22
N MET A 412 3.37 3.78 -29.55
CA MET A 412 3.31 3.89 -28.09
C MET A 412 1.91 4.18 -27.54
N PHE A 413 1.08 4.94 -28.27
CA PHE A 413 -0.26 5.34 -27.81
C PHE A 413 -1.29 5.31 -28.97
N PRO A 414 -1.68 4.11 -29.46
CA PRO A 414 -2.55 3.98 -30.63
C PRO A 414 -3.88 4.73 -30.52
N VAL A 415 -4.45 4.79 -29.31
CA VAL A 415 -5.71 5.51 -29.02
C VAL A 415 -5.56 7.04 -29.10
N CYS A 416 -4.39 7.59 -28.79
CA CYS A 416 -4.13 9.03 -28.88
C CYS A 416 -3.87 9.49 -30.33
N ALA A 417 -3.32 8.61 -31.17
CA ALA A 417 -3.06 8.88 -32.59
C ALA A 417 -4.36 9.14 -33.38
N GLU A 418 -5.42 8.39 -33.08
CA GLU A 418 -6.73 8.52 -33.74
C GLU A 418 -7.46 9.82 -33.38
N ILE A 419 -7.23 10.33 -32.17
CA ILE A 419 -7.76 11.63 -31.70
C ILE A 419 -6.97 12.80 -32.32
N MET A 420 -5.66 12.64 -32.51
CA MET A 420 -4.81 13.66 -33.13
C MET A 420 -5.09 13.84 -34.64
N GLU A 421 -5.35 12.77 -35.39
CA GLU A 421 -5.72 12.85 -36.81
C GLU A 421 -7.03 13.63 -37.05
N LYS A 422 -7.94 13.65 -36.06
CA LYS A 422 -9.19 14.42 -36.14
C LYS A 422 -9.04 15.90 -35.76
N THR A 423 -7.95 16.26 -35.08
CA THR A 423 -7.75 17.61 -34.51
C THR A 423 -6.74 18.45 -35.30
N ILE A 424 -5.82 17.80 -36.02
CA ILE A 424 -4.88 18.47 -36.93
C ILE A 424 -5.53 18.56 -38.32
N ARG A 425 -6.21 19.68 -38.60
CA ARG A 425 -6.44 20.11 -39.99
C ARG A 425 -5.22 20.90 -40.49
N PRO A 426 -4.93 20.82 -41.80
CA PRO A 426 -3.65 21.25 -42.39
C PRO A 426 -3.30 22.71 -42.12
#